data_AF-A0A167L635-F1
#
_entry.id   AF-A0A167L635-F1
#
_cell.length_a   1.000
_cell.length_b   1.000
_cell.length_c   1.000
_cell.angle_alpha   90.00
_cell.angle_beta   90.00
_cell.angle_gamma   90.00
#
_symmetry.space_group_name_H-M   'P 1'
#
loop_
_entity.id
_entity.type
_entity.pdbx_description
1 polymer ?
#
loop_
_entity_poly.entity_id
_entity_poly.type
_entity_poly.pdbx_seq_one_letter_code
_entity_poly.pdbx_strand_id
1 'polypeptide(L)'
;MDLGMNVTAIYMLAPATGTARKMVQVTLEAEGGACLDDATRSAWAAVAPEVQMIISILVSSHHEPGPNKVFLQGEGYDLKLERKTWKYGTSWRFMWGDEEVPSGEKWVFTWCPKTKLKGTTIEEVHNCTTNVVV
;
A
#
# COMPACT_ATOMS: atom_id res chain seq x y z
N MET A 1 -1.70 8.38 -9.58
CA MET A 1 -0.94 8.43 -8.32
C MET A 1 0.45 7.92 -8.63
N ASP A 2 1.52 8.70 -8.39
CA ASP A 2 2.90 8.22 -8.61
C ASP A 2 3.52 7.82 -7.28
N LEU A 3 3.66 6.52 -7.06
CA LEU A 3 4.28 5.93 -5.87
C LEU A 3 5.46 5.09 -6.32
N GLY A 4 6.66 5.54 -5.95
CA GLY A 4 7.85 4.70 -6.03
C GLY A 4 7.78 3.53 -5.04
N MET A 5 8.65 2.55 -5.25
CA MET A 5 8.83 1.45 -4.30
C MET A 5 9.43 1.97 -2.99
N ASN A 6 8.96 1.46 -1.85
CA ASN A 6 9.38 1.88 -0.50
C ASN A 6 9.12 3.38 -0.21
N VAL A 7 8.04 3.91 -0.79
CA VAL A 7 7.62 5.31 -0.62
C VAL A 7 6.38 5.39 0.25
N THR A 8 6.34 6.41 1.09
CA THR A 8 5.13 6.86 1.78
C THR A 8 4.75 8.23 1.27
N ALA A 9 3.49 8.38 0.88
CA ALA A 9 2.92 9.65 0.47
C ALA A 9 1.60 9.91 1.21
N ILE A 10 1.24 11.19 1.31
CA ILE A 10 -0.01 11.63 1.92
C ILE A 10 -0.87 12.23 0.81
N TYR A 11 -2.11 11.75 0.71
CA TYR A 11 -3.08 12.18 -0.28
C TYR A 11 -4.27 12.84 0.39
N MET A 12 -4.68 13.98 -0.17
CA MET A 12 -5.95 14.60 0.15
C MET A 12 -6.99 14.06 -0.82
N LEU A 13 -7.98 13.34 -0.31
CA LEU A 13 -9.01 12.74 -1.14
C LEU A 13 -10.21 13.69 -1.26
N ALA A 14 -10.80 13.71 -2.45
CA ALA A 14 -12.03 14.45 -2.69
C ALA A 14 -13.16 13.90 -1.80
N PRO A 15 -14.04 14.77 -1.29
CA PRO A 15 -15.14 14.35 -0.43
C PRO A 15 -16.03 13.35 -1.17
N ALA A 16 -16.43 12.31 -0.43
CA ALA A 16 -17.33 11.29 -0.92
C ALA A 16 -18.76 11.79 -1.12
N THR A 17 -19.21 12.47 -0.08
CA THR A 17 -20.50 13.13 0.04
C THR A 17 -20.25 14.37 0.90
N GLY A 18 -20.88 15.49 0.56
CA GLY A 18 -20.66 16.77 1.26
C GLY A 18 -19.32 17.44 0.92
N THR A 19 -18.77 18.18 1.89
CA THR A 19 -17.60 19.07 1.69
C THR A 19 -16.33 18.61 2.40
N ALA A 20 -16.41 17.64 3.31
CA ALA A 20 -15.29 17.25 4.16
C ALA A 20 -14.26 16.40 3.39
N ARG A 21 -13.07 16.97 3.17
CA ARG A 21 -11.92 16.24 2.63
C ARG A 21 -11.35 15.29 3.68
N LYS A 22 -10.71 14.22 3.22
CA LYS A 22 -10.04 13.24 4.09
C LYS A 22 -8.58 13.11 3.69
N MET A 23 -7.68 13.13 4.67
CA MET A 23 -6.27 12.81 4.43
C MET A 23 -6.04 11.30 4.57
N VAL A 24 -5.29 10.72 3.66
CA VAL A 24 -4.92 9.30 3.70
C VAL A 24 -3.42 9.17 3.51
N GLN A 25 -2.76 8.43 4.38
CA GLN A 25 -1.37 8.04 4.21
C GLN A 25 -1.32 6.73 3.43
N VAL A 26 -0.60 6.72 2.32
CA VAL A 26 -0.38 5.52 1.50
C VAL A 26 1.10 5.18 1.53
N THR A 27 1.41 3.97 1.97
CA THR A 27 2.75 3.40 1.96
C THR A 27 2.75 2.24 0.98
N LEU A 28 3.71 2.23 0.07
CA LEU A 28 4.03 1.08 -0.78
C LEU A 28 5.43 0.60 -0.43
N GLU A 29 5.56 -0.67 -0.07
CA GLU A 29 6.82 -1.30 0.31
C GLU A 29 7.00 -2.63 -0.41
N ALA A 30 8.25 -3.00 -0.65
CA ALA A 30 8.59 -4.34 -1.10
C ALA A 30 8.70 -5.27 0.11
N GLU A 31 8.28 -6.53 -0.05
CA GLU A 31 8.56 -7.57 0.93
C GLU A 31 10.08 -7.73 1.10
N GLY A 32 10.56 -7.67 2.34
CA GLY A 32 12.00 -7.63 2.66
C GLY A 32 12.59 -6.22 2.80
N GLY A 33 11.83 -5.16 2.50
CA GLY A 33 12.17 -3.77 2.81
C GLY A 33 12.98 -3.04 1.73
N ALA A 34 13.84 -2.11 2.17
CA ALA A 34 14.47 -1.11 1.28
C ALA A 34 15.61 -1.64 0.39
N CYS A 35 16.21 -2.78 0.75
CA CYS A 35 17.34 -3.34 0.01
C CYS A 35 16.84 -4.26 -1.11
N LEU A 36 16.59 -3.68 -2.28
CA LEU A 36 16.20 -4.43 -3.48
C LEU A 36 17.41 -4.63 -4.38
N ASP A 37 17.65 -5.88 -4.75
CA ASP A 37 18.59 -6.24 -5.81
C ASP A 37 18.09 -5.77 -7.18
N ASP A 38 18.99 -5.75 -8.17
CA ASP A 38 18.66 -5.26 -9.52
C ASP A 38 17.59 -6.11 -10.21
N ALA A 39 17.55 -7.41 -9.92
CA ALA A 39 16.52 -8.32 -10.43
C ALA A 39 15.12 -7.93 -9.93
N THR A 40 15.00 -7.63 -8.63
CA THR A 40 13.75 -7.20 -8.00
C THR A 40 13.32 -5.82 -8.47
N ARG A 41 14.26 -4.89 -8.66
CA ARG A 41 13.97 -3.58 -9.25
C ARG A 41 13.46 -3.71 -10.69
N SER A 42 14.08 -4.58 -11.48
CA SER A 42 13.63 -4.87 -12.85
C SER A 42 12.23 -5.50 -12.85
N ALA A 43 11.95 -6.44 -11.92
CA ALA A 43 10.64 -7.06 -11.79
C ALA A 43 9.57 -6.03 -11.39
N TRP A 44 9.89 -5.13 -10.45
CA TRP A 44 9.01 -4.02 -10.08
C TRP A 44 8.72 -3.11 -11.27
N ALA A 45 9.74 -2.67 -12.02
CA ALA A 45 9.57 -1.75 -13.13
C ALA A 45 8.58 -2.28 -14.19
N ALA A 46 8.53 -3.60 -14.39
CA ALA A 46 7.60 -4.23 -15.31
C ALA A 46 6.13 -4.19 -14.85
N VAL A 47 5.88 -4.20 -13.54
CA VAL A 47 4.52 -4.27 -12.96
C VAL A 47 4.07 -2.98 -12.28
N ALA A 48 4.97 -2.00 -12.12
CA ALA A 48 4.70 -0.75 -11.42
C ALA A 48 3.47 0.00 -11.96
N PRO A 49 3.25 0.14 -13.29
CA PRO A 49 2.06 0.84 -13.79
C PRO A 49 0.74 0.18 -13.37
N GLU A 50 0.70 -1.17 -13.40
CA GLU A 50 -0.47 -1.95 -13.00
C GLU A 50 -0.73 -1.81 -11.50
N VAL A 51 0.31 -1.99 -10.68
CA VAL A 51 0.20 -1.85 -9.21
C VAL A 51 -0.22 -0.44 -8.83
N GLN A 52 0.35 0.60 -9.45
CA GLN A 52 -0.05 1.99 -9.21
C GLN A 52 -1.50 2.26 -9.61
N MET A 53 -1.97 1.67 -10.71
CA MET A 53 -3.38 1.76 -11.12
C MET A 53 -4.30 1.12 -10.07
N ILE A 54 -3.97 -0.09 -9.59
CA ILE A 54 -4.73 -0.79 -8.54
C ILE A 54 -4.79 0.05 -7.26
N ILE A 55 -3.64 0.56 -6.80
CA ILE A 55 -3.57 1.43 -5.61
C ILE A 55 -4.44 2.68 -5.82
N SER A 56 -4.34 3.31 -7.00
CA SER A 56 -5.12 4.50 -7.31
C SER A 56 -6.62 4.23 -7.25
N ILE A 57 -7.09 3.11 -7.81
CA ILE A 57 -8.50 2.70 -7.77
C ILE A 57 -8.93 2.50 -6.32
N LEU A 58 -8.20 1.66 -5.58
CA LEU A 58 -8.53 1.31 -4.19
C LEU A 58 -8.58 2.53 -3.26
N VAL A 59 -7.61 3.43 -3.38
CA VAL A 59 -7.56 4.66 -2.59
C VAL A 59 -8.62 5.66 -3.06
N SER A 60 -8.93 5.74 -4.35
CA SER A 60 -9.99 6.63 -4.84
C SER A 60 -11.38 6.19 -4.37
N SER A 61 -11.62 4.87 -4.24
CA SER A 61 -12.86 4.27 -3.76
C SER A 61 -13.01 4.25 -2.22
N HIS A 62 -12.28 5.12 -1.51
CA HIS A 62 -12.25 5.19 -0.04
C HIS A 62 -13.59 5.48 0.67
N HIS A 63 -14.62 5.81 -0.10
CA HIS A 63 -15.94 6.21 0.35
C HIS A 63 -16.70 5.05 0.99
N GLU A 64 -16.44 3.83 0.54
CA GLU A 64 -17.07 2.64 1.07
C GLU A 64 -16.19 1.97 2.12
N PRO A 65 -16.76 1.43 3.21
CA PRO A 65 -16.02 0.63 4.16
C PRO A 65 -15.55 -0.67 3.48
N GLY A 66 -14.40 -0.60 2.81
CA GLY A 66 -13.72 -1.75 2.23
C GLY A 66 -13.19 -2.70 3.31
N PRO A 67 -12.69 -3.89 2.92
CA PRO A 67 -12.00 -4.79 3.83
C PRO A 67 -10.73 -4.16 4.40
N ASN A 68 -10.38 -4.50 5.64
CA ASN A 68 -9.14 -4.03 6.27
C ASN A 68 -7.90 -4.74 5.71
N LYS A 69 -8.07 -5.91 5.08
CA LYS A 69 -7.00 -6.67 4.45
C LYS A 69 -7.46 -7.18 3.10
N VAL A 70 -6.64 -6.98 2.07
CA VAL A 70 -6.87 -7.52 0.72
C VAL A 70 -5.61 -8.21 0.26
N PHE A 71 -5.78 -9.33 -0.44
CA PHE A 71 -4.69 -10.01 -1.12
C PHE A 71 -5.04 -10.11 -2.59
N LEU A 72 -4.17 -9.57 -3.45
CA LEU A 72 -4.32 -9.59 -4.89
C LEU A 72 -3.18 -10.40 -5.50
N GLN A 73 -3.54 -11.28 -6.42
CA GLN A 73 -2.57 -12.10 -7.15
C GLN A 73 -2.43 -11.53 -8.56
N GLY A 74 -1.25 -10.99 -8.86
CA GLY A 74 -0.88 -10.56 -10.21
C GLY A 74 -0.03 -11.61 -10.93
N GLU A 75 0.23 -11.35 -12.20
CA GLU A 75 1.20 -12.14 -12.95
C GLU A 75 2.62 -11.79 -12.48
N GLY A 76 3.30 -12.75 -11.85
CA GLY A 76 4.67 -12.53 -11.36
C GLY A 76 4.77 -11.76 -10.03
N TYR A 77 3.65 -11.42 -9.39
CA TYR A 77 3.66 -10.79 -8.07
C TYR A 77 2.40 -11.12 -7.24
N ASP A 78 2.49 -10.89 -5.95
CA ASP A 78 1.36 -10.74 -5.04
C ASP A 78 1.39 -9.33 -4.42
N LEU A 79 0.21 -8.80 -4.11
CA LEU A 79 0.05 -7.50 -3.48
C LEU A 79 -0.84 -7.65 -2.24
N LYS A 80 -0.27 -7.42 -1.07
CA LYS A 80 -0.98 -7.40 0.21
C LYS A 80 -1.35 -5.95 0.52
N LEU A 81 -2.61 -5.69 0.82
CA LEU A 81 -3.08 -4.41 1.34
C LEU A 81 -3.51 -4.59 2.78
N GLU A 82 -3.09 -3.68 3.65
CA GLU A 82 -3.58 -3.52 5.01
C GLU A 82 -4.02 -2.08 5.26
N ARG A 83 -5.25 -1.91 5.73
CA ARG A 83 -5.83 -0.62 6.10
C ARG A 83 -5.92 -0.50 7.62
N LYS A 84 -5.39 0.60 8.15
CA LYS A 84 -5.34 0.90 9.60
C LYS A 84 -5.87 2.30 9.85
N THR A 85 -6.41 2.52 11.05
CA THR A 85 -6.67 3.88 11.52
C THR A 85 -5.34 4.62 11.70
N TRP A 86 -5.26 5.83 11.18
CA TRP A 86 -4.09 6.66 11.36
C TRP A 86 -4.15 7.35 12.74
N LYS A 87 -3.22 7.01 13.64
CA LYS A 87 -3.21 7.51 15.03
C LYS A 87 -2.37 8.77 15.25
N TYR A 88 -1.59 9.19 14.26
CA TYR A 88 -0.63 10.30 14.40
C TYR A 88 -1.11 11.50 13.60
N GLY A 89 -0.95 12.71 14.16
CA GLY A 89 -1.38 13.94 13.48
C GLY A 89 -2.87 13.88 13.14
N THR A 90 -3.71 13.72 14.18
CA THR A 90 -5.16 13.48 14.04
C THR A 90 -5.91 14.57 13.29
N SER A 91 -5.29 15.74 13.18
CA SER A 91 -5.73 16.80 12.29
C SER A 91 -4.54 17.53 11.69
N TRP A 92 -4.72 18.00 10.46
CA TRP A 92 -3.71 18.76 9.72
C TRP A 92 -4.27 20.15 9.43
N ARG A 93 -3.52 21.18 9.83
CA ARG A 93 -3.78 22.56 9.43
C ARG A 93 -2.80 22.92 8.33
N PHE A 94 -3.33 23.20 7.14
CA PHE A 94 -2.50 23.60 6.01
C PHE A 94 -2.26 25.11 6.02
N MET A 95 -1.09 25.59 5.58
CA MET A 95 -0.79 27.03 5.64
C MET A 95 -1.58 27.90 4.64
N TRP A 96 -2.34 27.29 3.73
CA TRP A 96 -3.07 27.96 2.64
C TRP A 96 -4.58 28.04 2.89
N GLY A 97 -5.01 27.86 4.14
CA GLY A 97 -6.36 28.09 4.62
C GLY A 97 -6.50 27.72 6.10
N ASP A 98 -7.56 28.19 6.75
CA ASP A 98 -7.87 27.83 8.14
C ASP A 98 -8.57 26.45 8.27
N GLU A 99 -8.55 25.65 7.19
CA GLU A 99 -9.21 24.34 7.14
C GLU A 99 -8.42 23.31 7.94
N GLU A 100 -9.09 22.71 8.91
CA GLU A 100 -8.60 21.56 9.66
C GLU A 100 -9.12 20.29 8.98
N VAL A 101 -8.20 19.50 8.42
CA VAL A 101 -8.56 18.26 7.74
C VAL A 101 -8.30 17.09 8.69
N PRO A 102 -9.31 16.27 9.01
CA PRO A 102 -9.12 15.14 9.91
C PRO A 102 -8.21 14.08 9.29
N SER A 103 -7.39 13.45 10.12
CA SER A 103 -6.64 12.25 9.74
C SER A 103 -7.63 11.15 9.40
N GLY A 104 -7.44 10.53 8.23
CA GLY A 104 -8.22 9.38 7.82
C GLY A 104 -7.53 8.07 8.17
N GLU A 105 -7.15 7.37 7.11
CA GLU A 105 -6.62 6.02 7.19
C GLU A 105 -5.16 5.98 6.77
N LYS A 106 -4.48 4.93 7.21
CA LYS A 106 -3.20 4.51 6.68
C LYS A 106 -3.40 3.23 5.87
N TRP A 107 -2.97 3.27 4.63
CA TRP A 107 -3.01 2.16 3.69
C TRP A 107 -1.57 1.70 3.46
N VAL A 108 -1.30 0.42 3.72
CA VAL A 108 0.01 -0.19 3.53
C VAL A 108 -0.14 -1.25 2.46
N PHE A 109 0.58 -1.08 1.37
CA PHE A 109 0.68 -2.00 0.27
C PHE A 109 2.05 -2.67 0.32
N THR A 110 2.07 -3.99 0.47
CA THR A 110 3.29 -4.79 0.44
C THR A 110 3.30 -5.59 -0.86
N TRP A 111 4.24 -5.26 -1.74
CA TRP A 111 4.46 -5.96 -3.00
C TRP A 111 5.46 -7.11 -2.81
N CYS A 112 5.08 -8.30 -3.28
CA CYS A 112 5.84 -9.53 -3.17
C CYS A 112 6.12 -10.08 -4.57
N PRO A 113 7.36 -10.10 -5.08
CA PRO A 113 7.65 -10.73 -6.36
C PRO A 113 7.44 -12.25 -6.25
N LYS A 114 6.69 -12.84 -7.20
CA LYS A 114 6.68 -14.29 -7.39
C LYS A 114 7.96 -14.64 -8.13
N THR A 115 9.03 -14.91 -7.40
CA THR A 115 10.16 -15.61 -8.00
C THR A 115 9.61 -16.92 -8.54
N LYS A 116 9.57 -17.08 -9.88
CA LYS A 116 9.40 -18.40 -10.46
C LYS A 116 10.66 -19.17 -10.09
N LEU A 117 10.68 -19.81 -8.93
CA LEU A 117 11.64 -20.86 -8.60
C LEU A 117 11.35 -22.06 -9.52
N LYS A 118 11.68 -21.91 -10.81
CA LYS A 118 11.87 -23.05 -11.68
C LYS A 118 13.21 -23.68 -11.29
N GLY A 119 13.16 -24.65 -10.39
CA GLY A 119 14.16 -25.72 -10.34
C GLY A 119 15.30 -25.57 -9.32
N THR A 120 15.02 -25.18 -8.08
CA THR A 120 15.86 -25.68 -6.98
C THR A 120 14.97 -25.97 -5.78
N THR A 121 14.74 -27.27 -5.55
CA THR A 121 14.30 -27.77 -4.26
C THR A 121 15.39 -27.43 -3.26
N ILE A 122 15.27 -26.28 -2.60
CA ILE A 122 15.87 -26.08 -1.29
C ILE A 122 14.69 -26.20 -0.33
N GLU A 123 14.60 -27.36 0.30
CA GLU A 123 13.89 -27.48 1.56
C GLU A 123 14.56 -26.54 2.56
N GLU A 124 14.13 -25.30 2.61
CA GLU A 124 14.17 -24.52 3.85
C GLU A 124 12.84 -23.78 3.97
N VAL A 125 11.93 -24.48 4.66
CA VAL A 125 10.76 -23.89 5.29
C VAL A 125 11.27 -22.88 6.31
N HIS A 126 11.51 -21.63 5.89
CA HIS A 126 11.37 -20.51 6.79
C HIS A 126 9.89 -20.12 6.84
N ASN A 127 9.22 -20.76 7.79
CA ASN A 127 7.90 -20.41 8.29
C ASN A 127 7.75 -18.89 8.44
N CYS A 128 7.07 -18.23 7.51
CA CYS A 128 6.38 -16.98 7.82
C CYS A 128 5.04 -17.30 8.48
N THR A 129 5.09 -17.89 9.67
CA THR A 129 3.92 -18.04 10.53
C THR A 129 3.57 -16.66 11.08
N THR A 130 2.57 -16.02 10.48
CA THR A 130 1.85 -14.92 11.13
C THR A 130 1.06 -15.54 12.28
N ASN A 131 1.61 -15.48 13.49
CA ASN A 131 0.84 -15.74 14.71
C ASN A 131 -0.26 -14.68 14.81
N VAL A 132 -1.48 -15.07 14.50
CA VAL A 132 -2.69 -14.35 14.93
C VAL A 132 -2.93 -14.79 16.37
N VAL A 133 -2.55 -13.95 17.33
CA VAL A 133 -3.07 -14.04 18.70
C VAL A 133 -4.35 -13.23 18.74
N VAL A 134 -5.47 -13.92 19.04
CA VAL A 134 -6.77 -13.32 19.35
C VAL A 134 -6.76 -12.82 20.78
#